data_AF-A0A9E2PY96-F1
#
_entry.id   AF-A0A9E2PY96-F1
#
_cell.length_a   1.000
_cell.length_b   1.000
_cell.length_c   1.000
_cell.angle_alpha   90.00
_cell.angle_beta   90.00
_cell.angle_gamma   90.00
#
_symmetry.space_group_name_H-M   'P 1'
#
loop_
_entity.id
_entity.type
_entity.pdbx_description
1 polymer ?
#
loop_
_entity_poly.entity_id
_entity_poly.type
_entity_poly.pdbx_seq_one_letter_code
_entity_poly.pdbx_strand_id
1 'polypeptide(L)'
;MHKYLEYEVRPGSNVPQGLPRQRLPVLSPIWRGPALSLEYPDGAVRTLVGWSGSAPGDPCDLKVFWTRHELTAPPVALAIGGDAGVRHLGPGAAADHAQGLPFMALTASMIPAEVLNVIGPAPESEPTPPLLLI
;
A
#
# COMPACT_ATOMS: atom_id res chain seq x y z
N MET A 1 -1.91 -13.83 17.69
CA MET A 1 -3.15 -13.57 16.93
C MET A 1 -2.77 -12.76 15.70
N HIS A 2 -2.96 -13.29 14.49
CA HIS A 2 -2.71 -12.54 13.26
C HIS A 2 -3.83 -11.52 13.06
N LYS A 3 -3.50 -10.23 13.07
CA LYS A 3 -4.44 -9.15 12.75
C LYS A 3 -4.59 -9.10 11.23
N TYR A 4 -5.82 -9.03 10.75
CA TYR A 4 -6.12 -8.91 9.33
C TYR A 4 -6.80 -7.58 9.04
N LEU A 5 -6.59 -7.08 7.82
CA LEU A 5 -7.27 -5.93 7.26
C LEU A 5 -8.07 -6.40 6.04
N GLU A 6 -9.39 -6.23 6.08
CA GLU A 6 -10.26 -6.42 4.93
C GLU A 6 -10.17 -5.18 4.04
N TYR A 7 -9.82 -5.37 2.77
CA TYR A 7 -9.64 -4.28 1.82
C TYR A 7 -10.36 -4.57 0.51
N GLU A 8 -11.19 -3.65 0.05
CA GLU A 8 -11.84 -3.72 -1.26
C GLU A 8 -11.71 -2.36 -1.95
N VAL A 9 -11.65 -2.37 -3.28
CA VAL A 9 -11.71 -1.14 -4.07
C VAL A 9 -12.90 -1.24 -5.00
N ARG A 10 -13.80 -0.27 -4.93
CA ARG A 10 -14.96 -0.19 -5.79
C ARG A 10 -14.55 0.33 -7.17
N PRO A 11 -15.22 -0.11 -8.23
CA PRO A 11 -15.11 0.51 -9.55
C PRO A 11 -15.33 2.03 -9.46
N GLY A 12 -14.45 2.81 -10.08
CA GLY A 12 -14.53 4.26 -10.08
C GLY A 12 -13.60 4.90 -11.11
N SER A 13 -13.54 6.24 -11.12
CA SER A 13 -12.64 6.99 -12.02
C SER A 13 -11.18 6.68 -11.77
N ASN A 14 -10.81 6.32 -10.53
CA ASN A 14 -9.46 5.97 -10.14
C ASN A 14 -9.10 4.52 -10.53
N VAL A 15 -10.01 3.57 -10.30
CA VAL A 15 -9.79 2.14 -10.53
C VAL A 15 -11.01 1.55 -11.26
N PRO A 16 -11.03 1.51 -12.60
CA PRO A 16 -12.24 1.18 -13.37
C PRO A 16 -12.82 -0.21 -13.10
N GLN A 17 -11.98 -1.21 -12.87
CA GLN A 17 -12.44 -2.57 -12.55
C GLN A 17 -12.64 -2.79 -11.04
N GLY A 18 -12.14 -1.88 -10.21
CA GLY A 18 -12.02 -2.08 -8.77
C GLY A 18 -11.02 -3.18 -8.39
N LEU A 19 -11.18 -3.69 -7.17
CA LEU A 19 -10.46 -4.82 -6.60
C LEU A 19 -11.44 -5.57 -5.68
N PRO A 20 -11.68 -6.87 -5.91
CA PRO A 20 -12.53 -7.66 -5.03
C PRO A 20 -11.91 -7.71 -3.62
N ARG A 21 -12.74 -7.92 -2.61
CA ARG A 21 -12.31 -7.96 -1.21
C ARG A 21 -11.13 -8.89 -1.00
N GLN A 22 -10.06 -8.32 -0.46
CA GLN A 22 -8.83 -8.97 -0.06
C GLN A 22 -8.74 -8.98 1.46
N ARG A 23 -8.19 -10.06 2.00
CA ARG A 23 -7.87 -10.16 3.42
C ARG A 23 -6.36 -10.12 3.59
N LEU A 24 -5.85 -8.99 4.07
CA LEU A 24 -4.42 -8.72 4.16
C LEU A 24 -3.92 -8.98 5.58
N PRO A 25 -2.93 -9.86 5.81
CA PRO A 25 -2.31 -9.98 7.11
C PRO A 25 -1.53 -8.70 7.43
N VAL A 26 -1.69 -8.20 8.65
CA VAL A 26 -0.99 -6.99 9.15
C VAL A 26 0.16 -7.46 10.04
N LEU A 27 1.39 -7.28 9.57
CA LEU A 27 2.61 -7.77 10.21
C LEU A 27 3.34 -6.70 11.03
N SER A 28 2.85 -5.47 11.01
CA SER A 28 3.45 -4.32 11.69
C SER A 28 2.37 -3.37 12.23
N PRO A 29 2.73 -2.36 13.04
CA PRO A 29 1.89 -1.17 13.17
C PRO A 29 1.56 -0.58 11.79
N ILE A 30 0.44 0.16 11.72
CA ILE A 30 -0.03 0.80 10.49
C ILE A 30 0.28 2.29 10.59
N TRP A 31 1.18 2.79 9.74
CA TRP A 31 1.36 4.21 9.53
C TRP A 31 0.12 4.79 8.84
N ARG A 32 -0.28 6.00 9.23
CA ARG A 32 -1.43 6.72 8.67
C ARG A 32 -1.03 8.16 8.40
N GLY A 33 -1.40 8.65 7.22
CA GLY A 33 -1.20 10.05 6.88
C GLY A 33 -1.98 10.47 5.65
N PRO A 34 -2.09 11.79 5.41
CA PRO A 34 -2.88 12.33 4.31
C PRO A 34 -2.24 12.06 2.94
N ALA A 35 -0.91 11.96 2.89
CA ALA A 35 -0.15 11.71 1.68
C ALA A 35 1.25 11.17 2.02
N LEU A 36 1.90 10.52 1.07
CA LEU A 36 3.27 10.03 1.17
C LEU A 36 4.09 10.51 -0.02
N SER A 37 5.24 11.13 0.24
CA SER A 37 6.19 11.50 -0.82
C SER A 37 7.13 10.32 -1.08
N LEU A 38 7.18 9.87 -2.33
CA LEU A 38 8.02 8.77 -2.78
C LEU A 38 9.11 9.32 -3.69
N GLU A 39 10.36 9.11 -3.30
CA GLU A 39 11.53 9.38 -4.15
C GLU A 39 11.92 8.10 -4.89
N TYR A 40 11.93 8.18 -6.22
CA TYR A 40 12.31 7.08 -7.09
C TYR A 40 13.83 7.05 -7.31
N PRO A 41 14.42 5.90 -7.69
CA PRO A 41 15.86 5.79 -7.94
C PRO A 41 16.41 6.74 -9.02
N ASP A 42 15.55 7.24 -9.90
CA ASP A 42 15.88 8.24 -10.94
C ASP A 42 15.81 9.69 -10.43
N GLY A 43 15.54 9.89 -9.13
CA GLY A 43 15.36 11.20 -8.50
C GLY A 43 13.97 11.81 -8.69
N ALA A 44 13.05 11.13 -9.38
CA ALA A 44 11.69 11.62 -9.51
C ALA A 44 10.96 11.53 -8.16
N VAL A 45 10.33 12.63 -7.75
CA VAL A 45 9.47 12.65 -6.56
C VAL A 45 8.01 12.58 -6.99
N ARG A 46 7.26 11.68 -6.38
CA ARG A 46 5.82 11.54 -6.61
C ARG A 46 5.07 11.49 -5.29
N THR A 47 3.83 11.95 -5.31
CA THR A 47 2.98 11.95 -4.11
C THR A 47 1.92 10.87 -4.23
N LEU A 48 1.87 9.98 -3.24
CA LEU A 48 0.84 8.97 -3.11
C LEU A 48 -0.23 9.45 -2.13
N VAL A 49 -1.50 9.39 -2.53
CA VAL A 49 -2.65 9.87 -1.75
C VAL A 49 -3.73 8.79 -1.70
N GLY A 50 -4.34 8.56 -0.54
CA GLY A 50 -5.49 7.67 -0.43
C GLY A 50 -6.75 8.33 -1.00
N TRP A 51 -7.64 7.56 -1.63
CA TRP A 51 -8.90 8.08 -2.18
C TRP A 51 -10.09 7.24 -1.73
N SER A 52 -11.24 7.88 -1.51
CA SER A 52 -12.50 7.22 -1.17
C SER A 52 -13.69 7.89 -1.84
N GLY A 53 -14.78 7.14 -2.00
CA GLY A 53 -16.03 7.63 -2.59
C GLY A 53 -16.07 7.56 -4.12
N SER A 54 -17.27 7.68 -4.67
CA SER A 54 -17.51 7.74 -6.11
C SER A 54 -17.41 9.18 -6.63
N ALA A 55 -17.05 9.33 -7.91
CA ALA A 55 -16.67 10.57 -8.60
C ALA A 55 -17.36 11.87 -8.08
N PRO A 56 -16.58 12.92 -7.73
CA PRO A 56 -15.11 12.98 -7.79
C PRO A 56 -14.39 12.21 -6.66
N GLY A 57 -15.11 11.71 -5.66
CA GLY A 57 -14.53 11.18 -4.41
C GLY A 57 -13.67 12.22 -3.69
N ASP A 58 -13.03 11.83 -2.58
CA ASP A 58 -12.23 12.73 -1.76
C ASP A 58 -10.92 12.08 -1.28
N PRO A 59 -9.87 12.88 -1.01
CA PRO A 59 -8.67 12.40 -0.34
C PRO A 59 -9.02 11.80 1.03
N CYS A 60 -8.34 10.71 1.38
CA CYS A 60 -8.45 10.08 2.69
C CYS A 60 -7.10 9.61 3.20
N ASP A 61 -7.05 9.16 4.46
CA ASP A 61 -5.84 8.59 5.04
C ASP A 61 -5.30 7.41 4.23
N LEU A 62 -4.08 7.61 3.73
CA LEU A 62 -3.22 6.55 3.25
C LEU A 62 -2.72 5.73 4.44
N LYS A 63 -2.68 4.41 4.28
CA LYS A 63 -2.19 3.47 5.29
C LYS A 63 -1.01 2.72 4.71
N VAL A 64 0.08 2.60 5.48
CA VAL A 64 1.25 1.80 5.10
C VAL A 64 1.59 0.81 6.20
N PHE A 65 1.85 -0.44 5.83
CA PHE A 65 2.21 -1.51 6.76
C PHE A 65 2.88 -2.68 6.03
N TRP A 66 3.58 -3.52 6.77
CA TRP A 66 4.11 -4.78 6.26
C TRP A 66 3.01 -5.84 6.16
N THR A 67 2.89 -6.47 4.99
CA THR A 67 1.99 -7.59 4.72
C THR A 67 2.72 -8.71 3.98
N ARG A 68 2.06 -9.84 3.73
CA ARG A 68 2.55 -10.94 2.88
C ARG A 68 1.36 -11.65 2.25
N HIS A 69 1.53 -12.18 1.04
CA HIS A 69 0.46 -12.95 0.37
C HIS A 69 0.20 -14.29 1.09
N GLU A 70 1.27 -14.93 1.57
CA GLU A 70 1.26 -16.26 2.18
C GLU A 70 2.25 -16.30 3.33
N LEU A 71 2.12 -17.28 4.23
CA LEU A 71 2.95 -17.37 5.44
C LEU A 71 4.46 -17.37 5.13
N THR A 72 4.86 -18.08 4.09
CA THR A 72 6.25 -18.24 3.64
C THR A 72 6.70 -17.19 2.62
N ALA A 73 5.78 -16.34 2.13
CA ALA A 73 6.11 -15.32 1.14
C ALA A 73 6.93 -14.18 1.79
N PRO A 74 7.83 -13.53 1.04
CA PRO A 74 8.53 -12.35 1.52
C PRO A 74 7.55 -11.25 1.95
N PRO A 75 7.82 -10.53 3.04
CA PRO A 75 7.00 -9.39 3.43
C PRO A 75 7.16 -8.24 2.43
N VAL A 76 6.07 -7.50 2.23
CA VAL A 76 6.00 -6.34 1.34
C VAL A 76 5.37 -5.18 2.11
N ALA A 77 5.93 -3.97 1.98
CA ALA A 77 5.32 -2.78 2.50
C ALA A 77 4.21 -2.34 1.52
N LEU A 78 2.96 -2.36 1.98
CA LEU A 78 1.81 -2.05 1.15
C LEU A 78 1.21 -0.71 1.55
N ALA A 79 1.05 0.19 0.58
CA ALA A 79 0.32 1.42 0.70
C ALA A 79 -1.11 1.24 0.16
N ILE A 80 -2.11 1.47 1.01
CA ILE A 80 -3.53 1.35 0.66
C ILE A 80 -4.29 2.64 1.04
N GLY A 81 -5.29 2.99 0.24
CA GLY A 81 -6.15 4.15 0.49
C GLY A 81 -7.50 3.77 1.10
N GLY A 82 -8.55 4.41 0.58
CA GLY A 82 -9.94 4.07 0.86
C GLY A 82 -10.49 3.07 -0.17
N ASP A 83 -11.81 3.06 -0.29
CA ASP A 83 -12.55 2.21 -1.23
C ASP A 83 -12.43 2.64 -2.69
N ALA A 84 -11.72 3.73 -3.00
CA ALA A 84 -11.40 4.14 -4.36
C ALA A 84 -9.89 3.96 -4.69
N GLY A 85 -9.12 3.31 -3.80
CA GLY A 85 -7.71 3.02 -4.03
C GLY A 85 -6.77 4.18 -3.65
N VAL A 86 -5.67 4.30 -4.39
CA VAL A 86 -4.64 5.34 -4.23
C VAL A 86 -4.46 6.12 -5.53
N ARG A 87 -4.12 7.41 -5.41
CA ARG A 87 -3.72 8.27 -6.52
C ARG A 87 -2.23 8.51 -6.48
N HIS A 88 -1.59 8.40 -7.64
CA HIS A 88 -0.18 8.62 -7.82
C HIS A 88 0.04 9.89 -8.64
N LEU A 89 0.49 10.95 -7.95
CA LEU A 89 0.61 12.31 -8.48
C LEU A 89 2.06 12.61 -8.86
N GLY A 90 2.26 13.04 -10.11
CA GLY A 90 3.55 13.60 -10.54
C GLY A 90 3.75 15.04 -10.03
N PRO A 91 4.97 15.59 -10.16
CA PRO A 91 5.24 16.98 -9.82
C PRO A 91 4.31 17.94 -10.56
N GLY A 92 3.59 18.79 -9.81
CA GLY A 92 2.67 19.78 -10.39
C GLY A 92 1.40 19.20 -11.04
N ALA A 93 1.15 17.90 -10.93
CA ALA A 93 -0.05 17.28 -11.49
C ALA A 93 -1.30 17.64 -10.68
N ALA A 94 -2.34 18.13 -11.35
CA ALA A 94 -3.68 18.21 -10.78
C ALA A 94 -4.20 16.79 -10.49
N ALA A 95 -5.06 16.65 -9.49
CA ALA A 95 -5.63 15.35 -9.08
C ALA A 95 -6.31 14.62 -10.25
N ASP A 96 -6.83 15.35 -11.24
CA ASP A 96 -7.56 14.81 -12.40
C ASP A 96 -6.68 14.09 -13.43
N HIS A 97 -5.35 14.23 -13.35
CA HIS A 97 -4.39 13.52 -14.19
C HIS A 97 -3.60 12.45 -13.41
N ALA A 98 -4.04 12.14 -12.19
CA ALA A 98 -3.41 11.11 -11.37
C ALA A 98 -3.57 9.72 -12.00
N GLN A 99 -2.51 8.92 -11.93
CA GLN A 99 -2.67 7.48 -12.17
C GLN A 99 -3.31 6.85 -10.93
N GLY A 100 -4.45 6.19 -11.12
CA GLY A 100 -5.14 5.46 -10.08
C GLY A 100 -4.71 4.00 -9.98
N LEU A 101 -4.55 3.50 -8.76
CA LEU A 101 -4.20 2.12 -8.46
C LEU A 101 -5.06 1.61 -7.30
N PRO A 102 -5.39 0.31 -7.22
CA PRO A 102 -6.04 -0.24 -6.03
C PRO A 102 -5.18 -0.08 -4.77
N PHE A 103 -3.89 -0.37 -4.90
CA PHE A 103 -2.88 -0.24 -3.86
C PHE A 103 -1.50 -0.13 -4.51
N MET A 104 -0.47 0.15 -3.72
CA MET A 104 0.91 0.19 -4.21
C MET A 104 1.85 -0.54 -3.25
N ALA A 105 2.63 -1.48 -3.78
CA ALA A 105 3.74 -2.07 -3.07
C ALA A 105 4.95 -1.11 -3.12
N LEU A 106 5.60 -0.89 -1.98
CA LEU A 106 6.79 -0.06 -1.86
C LEU A 106 8.02 -0.96 -1.80
N THR A 107 9.03 -0.66 -2.61
CA THR A 107 10.38 -1.20 -2.39
C THR A 107 10.98 -0.58 -1.13
N ALA A 108 11.81 -1.34 -0.42
CA ALA A 108 12.42 -0.91 0.83
C ALA A 108 13.17 0.43 0.72
N SER A 109 13.80 0.70 -0.43
CA SER A 109 14.53 1.95 -0.68
C SER A 109 13.64 3.17 -0.90
N MET A 110 12.34 2.97 -1.16
CA MET A 110 11.37 4.06 -1.37
C MET A 110 10.53 4.33 -0.11
N ILE A 111 10.68 3.56 0.97
CA ILE A 111 9.91 3.77 2.19
C ILE A 111 10.52 4.95 2.96
N PRO A 112 9.80 6.06 3.14
CA PRO A 112 10.34 7.22 3.85
C PRO A 112 10.63 6.90 5.33
N ALA A 113 11.60 7.61 5.91
CA ALA A 113 12.06 7.36 7.27
C ALA A 113 10.93 7.53 8.30
N GLU A 114 10.03 8.50 8.12
CA GLU A 114 8.87 8.73 8.97
C GLU A 114 7.88 7.54 8.96
N VAL A 115 7.79 6.82 7.84
CA VAL A 115 6.99 5.61 7.75
C VAL A 115 7.71 4.45 8.44
N LEU A 116 9.00 4.27 8.17
CA LEU A 116 9.83 3.22 8.81
C LEU A 116 9.87 3.36 10.33
N ASN A 117 9.88 4.58 10.86
CA ASN A 117 9.82 4.85 12.29
C ASN A 117 8.54 4.31 12.95
N VAL A 118 7.46 4.11 12.18
CA VAL A 118 6.19 3.56 12.67
C VAL A 118 6.05 2.07 12.36
N ILE A 119 6.30 1.66 11.12
CA ILE A 119 6.07 0.27 10.69
C ILE A 119 7.23 -0.66 11.07
N GLY A 120 8.39 -0.11 11.45
CA GLY A 120 9.58 -0.86 11.78
C GLY A 120 10.26 -1.51 10.57
N PRO A 121 11.30 -2.32 10.80
CA PRO A 121 11.95 -3.08 9.74
C PRO A 121 11.00 -4.15 9.17
N ALA A 122 11.36 -4.68 8.00
CA ALA A 122 10.66 -5.83 7.42
C ALA A 122 10.70 -7.02 8.41
N PRO A 123 9.56 -7.67 8.69
CA PRO A 123 9.53 -8.87 9.52
C PRO A 123 10.38 -9.99 8.92
N GLU A 124 10.96 -10.85 9.75
CA GLU A 124 11.64 -12.04 9.25
C GLU A 124 10.65 -13.00 8.56
N SER A 125 11.11 -13.64 7.48
CA SER A 125 10.38 -14.76 6.88
C SER A 125 10.39 -15.95 7.83
N GLU A 126 9.27 -16.67 7.93
CA GLU A 126 9.29 -17.93 8.66
C GLU A 126 10.23 -18.91 7.97
N PRO A 127 11.03 -19.68 8.72
CA PRO A 127 11.91 -20.68 8.13
C PRO A 127 11.06 -21.67 7.32
N THR A 128 11.48 -21.96 6.08
CA THR A 128 10.85 -23.01 5.28
C THR A 128 10.96 -24.32 6.04
N PRO A 129 9.85 -25.03 6.32
CA PRO A 129 9.93 -26.31 7.00
C PRO A 129 10.80 -27.26 6.17
N PRO A 130 11.66 -28.08 6.80
CA PRO A 130 12.55 -28.97 6.07
C PRO A 130 11.72 -29.90 5.18
N LEU A 131 12.14 -30.04 3.92
CA LEU A 131 11.57 -31.02 3.01
C LEU A 131 11.81 -32.41 3.62
N LEU A 132 10.75 -33.02 4.16
CA LEU A 132 10.74 -34.44 4.46
C LEU A 132 10.76 -35.18 3.11
N LEU A 133 11.95 -35.64 2.71
CA LEU A 133 12.09 -36.62 1.63
C LEU A 133 11.42 -37.91 2.13
N ILE A 134 10.25 -38.24 1.55
CA ILE A 134 9.57 -39.53 1.69
C ILE A 134 9.88 -40.38 0.46
#